data_AF-A0A1H3CL84-F1
#
_entry.id   AF-A0A1H3CL84-F1
#
_cell.length_a   1.000
_cell.length_b   1.000
_cell.length_c   1.000
_cell.angle_alpha   90.00
_cell.angle_beta   90.00
_cell.angle_gamma   90.00
#
_symmetry.space_group_name_H-M   'P 1'
#
loop_
_entity.id
_entity.type
_entity.pdbx_description
1 polymer ?
#
loop_
_entity_poly.entity_id
_entity_poly.type
_entity_poly.pdbx_seq_one_letter_code
_entity_poly.pdbx_strand_id
1 'polypeptide(L)'
;MEILTFQIATHEGMLEITDLVRDYVNRNQIKDGLIMLQAPEKSVGITFADAADPNIEREYLKKLNHMLPKYDGMQFTGWSTPGIKAAFIGQSMQVMIQGGTLILGYQQGIFVADFAGPSDKRSLFISHIGTTLAEGEQAKIPAVLAQMNAQVEAEKEAARLEQERVIAEMREEYAKRQANLNAAEDEIESDRRL
;
A
#
# COMPACT_ATOMS: atom_id res chain seq x y z
N MET A 1 -9.94 21.32 -12.68
CA MET A 1 -9.05 20.24 -13.17
C MET A 1 -7.63 20.72 -13.00
N GLU A 2 -6.75 19.87 -12.46
CA GLU A 2 -5.32 20.15 -12.30
C GLU A 2 -4.50 18.97 -12.83
N ILE A 3 -3.21 19.19 -13.06
CA ILE A 3 -2.26 18.15 -13.44
C ILE A 3 -1.24 18.03 -12.31
N LEU A 4 -1.19 16.85 -11.69
CA LEU A 4 -0.16 16.46 -10.75
C LEU A 4 0.97 15.78 -11.53
N THR A 5 2.22 16.04 -11.14
CA THR A 5 3.39 15.40 -11.74
C THR A 5 4.09 14.53 -10.72
N PHE A 6 4.58 13.38 -11.17
CA PHE A 6 5.35 12.47 -10.34
C PHE A 6 6.49 11.84 -11.13
N GLN A 7 7.43 11.23 -10.41
CA GLN A 7 8.62 10.59 -10.96
C GLN A 7 8.81 9.23 -10.29
N ILE A 8 9.16 8.24 -11.10
CA ILE A 8 9.55 6.90 -10.65
C ILE A 8 10.87 6.58 -11.36
N ALA A 9 11.94 6.46 -10.57
CA ALA A 9 13.30 6.28 -11.06
C ALA A 9 13.64 4.84 -11.44
N THR A 10 12.78 3.89 -11.07
CA THR A 10 12.95 2.47 -11.39
C THR A 10 12.23 2.12 -12.69
N HIS A 11 12.56 0.95 -13.25
CA HIS A 11 11.90 0.45 -14.45
C HIS A 11 10.42 0.09 -14.21
N GLU A 12 10.14 -0.49 -13.04
CA GLU A 12 8.79 -0.63 -12.51
C GLU A 12 8.81 -0.11 -11.07
N GLY A 13 7.82 0.68 -10.70
CA GLY A 13 7.75 1.25 -9.35
C GLY A 13 6.35 1.72 -8.99
N MET A 14 6.15 1.95 -7.70
CA MET A 14 4.91 2.51 -7.15
C MET A 14 5.20 3.73 -6.29
N LEU A 15 4.33 4.72 -6.33
CA LEU A 15 4.41 5.91 -5.50
C LEU A 15 3.05 6.18 -4.86
N GLU A 16 3.06 6.38 -3.54
CA GLU A 16 1.88 6.86 -2.83
C GLU A 16 1.65 8.35 -3.14
N ILE A 17 0.42 8.69 -3.51
CA ILE A 17 0.00 10.05 -3.84
C ILE A 17 -1.16 10.53 -2.97
N THR A 18 -1.50 9.80 -1.90
CA THR A 18 -2.64 10.11 -1.02
C THR A 18 -2.62 11.55 -0.54
N ASP A 19 -1.46 12.04 -0.08
CA ASP A 19 -1.33 13.41 0.42
C ASP A 19 -1.45 14.47 -0.69
N LEU A 20 -0.96 14.18 -1.90
CA LEU A 20 -1.20 15.07 -3.05
C LEU A 20 -2.69 15.20 -3.39
N VAL A 21 -3.44 14.10 -3.25
CA VAL A 21 -4.89 14.10 -3.45
C VAL A 21 -5.61 14.82 -2.29
N ARG A 22 -5.17 14.64 -1.04
CA ARG A 22 -5.70 15.37 0.13
C ARG A 22 -5.46 16.88 -0.01
N ASP A 23 -4.27 17.28 -0.44
CA ASP A 23 -3.95 18.69 -0.68
C ASP A 23 -4.83 19.29 -1.77
N TYR A 24 -5.14 18.52 -2.82
CA TYR A 24 -6.10 18.93 -3.84
C TYR A 24 -7.51 19.15 -3.25
N VAL A 25 -8.00 18.22 -2.42
CA VAL A 25 -9.29 18.36 -1.71
C VAL A 25 -9.32 19.62 -0.85
N ASN A 26 -8.27 19.80 -0.05
CA ASN A 26 -8.15 20.91 0.90
C ASN A 26 -8.10 22.26 0.18
N ARG A 27 -7.27 22.41 -0.86
CA ARG A 27 -7.17 23.68 -1.62
C ARG A 27 -8.46 24.05 -2.33
N ASN A 28 -9.20 23.06 -2.82
CA ASN A 28 -10.48 23.28 -3.52
C ASN A 28 -11.68 23.30 -2.56
N GLN A 29 -11.45 23.14 -1.26
CA GLN A 29 -12.49 23.12 -0.22
C GLN A 29 -13.64 22.16 -0.55
N ILE A 30 -13.33 21.01 -1.16
CA ILE A 30 -14.35 20.06 -1.62
C ILE A 30 -14.98 19.41 -0.39
N LYS A 31 -16.31 19.39 -0.30
CA LYS A 31 -17.05 18.83 0.85
C LYS A 31 -17.59 17.44 0.58
N ASP A 32 -18.52 17.30 -0.35
CA ASP A 32 -19.15 16.04 -0.69
C ASP A 32 -19.10 15.84 -2.21
N GLY A 33 -18.65 14.66 -2.67
CA GLY A 33 -18.55 14.41 -4.10
C GLY A 33 -17.62 13.28 -4.50
N LEU A 34 -17.09 13.39 -5.72
CA LEU A 34 -16.19 12.43 -6.33
C LEU A 34 -14.97 13.15 -6.88
N ILE A 35 -13.78 12.60 -6.63
CA ILE A 35 -12.57 12.87 -7.39
C ILE A 35 -12.43 11.84 -8.51
N MET A 36 -12.04 12.31 -9.68
CA MET A 36 -11.58 11.49 -10.78
C MET A 36 -10.08 11.69 -10.97
N LEU A 37 -9.34 10.59 -10.89
CA LEU A 37 -7.92 10.52 -11.24
C LEU A 37 -7.78 9.81 -12.58
N GLN A 38 -6.95 10.34 -13.47
CA GLN A 38 -6.69 9.75 -14.78
C GLN A 38 -5.21 9.88 -15.14
N ALA A 39 -4.56 8.75 -15.43
CA ALA A 39 -3.22 8.70 -15.98
C ALA A 39 -3.30 8.52 -17.50
N PRO A 40 -3.07 9.56 -18.33
CA PRO A 40 -3.09 9.44 -19.79
C PRO A 40 -1.80 8.79 -20.33
N GLU A 41 -1.33 7.75 -19.67
CA GLU A 41 -0.04 7.10 -19.90
C GLU A 41 -0.25 5.60 -19.99
N LYS A 42 0.09 5.00 -21.13
CA LYS A 42 -0.24 3.61 -21.43
C LYS A 42 0.35 2.59 -20.44
N SER A 43 1.42 2.95 -19.73
CA SER A 43 2.14 2.09 -18.79
C SER A 43 1.91 2.44 -17.32
N VAL A 44 1.02 3.39 -17.03
CA VAL A 44 0.76 3.85 -15.67
C VAL A 44 -0.63 3.41 -15.22
N GLY A 45 -0.70 2.72 -14.09
CA GLY A 45 -1.94 2.38 -13.39
C GLY A 45 -2.14 3.21 -12.13
N ILE A 46 -3.38 3.25 -11.63
CA ILE A 46 -3.78 3.89 -10.37
C ILE A 46 -4.50 2.85 -9.53
N THR A 47 -4.14 2.70 -8.25
CA THR A 47 -4.71 1.66 -7.39
C THR A 47 -4.78 2.09 -5.93
N PHE A 48 -5.46 1.29 -5.12
CA PHE A 48 -5.37 1.37 -3.66
C PHE A 48 -4.43 0.28 -3.13
N ALA A 49 -3.61 0.61 -2.13
CA ALA A 49 -2.76 -0.38 -1.46
C ALA A 49 -2.60 -0.06 0.04
N ASP A 50 -1.94 -0.95 0.78
CA ASP A 50 -1.66 -0.74 2.21
C ASP A 50 -0.53 0.28 2.38
N ALA A 51 -0.86 1.50 2.77
CA ALA A 51 0.09 2.59 2.99
C ALA A 51 0.94 2.41 4.25
N ALA A 52 0.55 1.53 5.16
CA ALA A 52 1.31 1.26 6.37
C ALA A 52 2.38 0.17 6.17
N ASP A 53 2.30 -0.62 5.11
CA ASP A 53 3.30 -1.66 4.81
C ASP A 53 4.47 -1.07 3.99
N PRO A 54 5.68 -0.93 4.59
CA PRO A 54 6.85 -0.43 3.86
C PRO A 54 7.31 -1.36 2.72
N ASN A 55 6.82 -2.60 2.67
CA ASN A 55 7.13 -3.57 1.62
C ASN A 55 6.07 -3.63 0.52
N ILE A 56 5.01 -2.81 0.60
CA ILE A 56 3.86 -2.94 -0.29
C ILE A 56 4.24 -2.86 -1.76
N GLU A 57 5.12 -1.94 -2.15
CA GLU A 57 5.62 -1.81 -3.52
C GLU A 57 6.28 -3.11 -4.00
N ARG A 58 7.21 -3.65 -3.19
CA ARG A 58 7.96 -4.86 -3.53
C ARG A 58 7.03 -6.06 -3.69
N GLU A 59 6.13 -6.28 -2.73
CA GLU A 59 5.22 -7.43 -2.75
C GLU A 59 4.17 -7.30 -3.85
N TYR A 60 3.64 -6.10 -4.07
CA TYR A 60 2.71 -5.82 -5.15
C TYR A 60 3.34 -6.09 -6.52
N LEU A 61 4.51 -5.50 -6.80
CA LEU A 61 5.23 -5.70 -8.05
C LEU A 61 5.65 -7.15 -8.25
N LYS A 62 6.08 -7.84 -7.19
CA LYS A 62 6.44 -9.27 -7.26
C LYS A 62 5.25 -10.13 -7.66
N LYS A 63 4.09 -9.95 -7.01
CA LYS A 63 2.86 -10.68 -7.34
C LYS A 63 2.37 -10.36 -8.75
N LEU A 64 2.40 -9.09 -9.14
CA LEU A 64 2.00 -8.68 -10.48
C LEU A 64 2.94 -9.23 -11.57
N ASN A 65 4.25 -9.23 -11.33
CA ASN A 65 5.24 -9.82 -12.22
C ASN A 65 5.10 -11.34 -12.34
N HIS A 66 4.61 -12.01 -11.30
CA HIS A 66 4.31 -13.44 -11.35
C HIS A 66 3.07 -13.73 -12.19
N MET A 67 2.02 -12.90 -12.09
CA MET A 67 0.78 -13.06 -12.86
C MET A 67 0.92 -12.63 -14.32
N LEU A 68 1.71 -11.57 -14.58
CA LEU A 68 1.92 -10.97 -15.89
C LEU A 68 3.43 -10.94 -16.20
N PRO A 69 4.05 -12.12 -16.40
CA PRO A 69 5.48 -12.21 -16.64
C PRO A 69 5.87 -11.62 -18.00
N LYS A 70 7.12 -11.14 -18.10
CA LYS A 70 7.70 -10.67 -19.36
C LYS A 70 8.13 -11.81 -20.29
N TYR A 71 8.20 -13.02 -19.75
CA TYR A 71 8.62 -14.24 -20.43
C TYR A 71 7.57 -15.32 -20.23
N ASP A 72 7.24 -16.01 -21.32
CA ASP A 72 6.49 -17.27 -21.29
C ASP A 72 7.46 -18.40 -21.65
N GLY A 73 7.95 -19.11 -20.63
CA GLY A 73 9.09 -20.01 -20.76
C GLY A 73 10.34 -19.28 -21.27
N MET A 74 10.84 -19.66 -22.44
CA MET A 74 11.99 -19.00 -23.10
C MET A 74 11.58 -17.88 -24.07
N GLN A 75 10.29 -17.68 -24.32
CA GLN A 75 9.79 -16.69 -25.26
C GLN A 75 9.64 -15.33 -24.57
N PHE A 76 10.26 -14.28 -25.14
CA PHE A 76 10.01 -12.92 -24.69
C PHE A 76 8.69 -12.40 -25.28
N THR A 77 7.72 -12.13 -24.41
CA THR A 77 6.42 -11.52 -24.73
C THR A 77 6.28 -10.11 -24.14
N GLY A 78 7.34 -9.62 -23.47
CA GLY A 78 7.34 -8.50 -22.54
C GLY A 78 7.15 -7.08 -23.08
N TRP A 79 7.11 -6.87 -24.41
CA TRP A 79 7.02 -5.52 -24.98
C TRP A 79 5.72 -4.81 -24.64
N SER A 80 4.60 -5.54 -24.60
CA SER A 80 3.28 -5.02 -24.26
C SER A 80 2.95 -5.14 -22.77
N THR A 81 3.74 -5.90 -22.00
CA THR A 81 3.50 -6.16 -20.58
C THR A 81 3.29 -4.90 -19.75
N PRO A 82 4.07 -3.79 -19.92
CA PRO A 82 3.81 -2.58 -19.16
C PRO A 82 2.39 -2.01 -19.38
N GLY A 83 1.92 -2.04 -20.63
CA GLY A 83 0.58 -1.59 -20.97
C GLY A 83 -0.52 -2.52 -20.48
N ILE A 84 -0.28 -3.83 -20.53
CA ILE A 84 -1.20 -4.83 -19.99
C ILE A 84 -1.33 -4.70 -18.47
N LYS A 85 -0.21 -4.50 -17.75
CA LYS A 85 -0.22 -4.26 -16.31
C LYS A 85 -1.00 -3.00 -15.94
N ALA A 86 -0.78 -1.89 -16.66
CA ALA A 86 -1.51 -0.65 -16.45
C ALA A 86 -3.02 -0.82 -16.72
N ALA A 87 -3.39 -1.50 -17.81
CA ALA A 87 -4.77 -1.79 -18.13
C ALA A 87 -5.44 -2.75 -17.12
N PHE A 88 -4.69 -3.72 -16.61
CA PHE A 88 -5.16 -4.69 -15.61
C PHE A 88 -5.48 -4.01 -14.27
N ILE A 89 -4.64 -3.06 -13.86
CA ILE A 89 -4.87 -2.28 -12.63
C ILE A 89 -5.94 -1.21 -12.84
N GLY A 90 -5.97 -0.61 -14.04
CA GLY A 90 -6.79 0.54 -14.37
C GLY A 90 -5.96 1.82 -14.39
N GLN A 91 -6.20 2.65 -15.41
CA GLN A 91 -5.50 3.94 -15.62
C GLN A 91 -6.31 5.12 -15.08
N SER A 92 -7.41 4.82 -14.40
CA SER A 92 -8.39 5.77 -13.94
C SER A 92 -8.99 5.28 -12.62
N MET A 93 -9.20 6.19 -11.67
CA MET A 93 -9.75 5.84 -10.37
C MET A 93 -10.68 6.93 -9.87
N GLN A 94 -11.81 6.51 -9.31
CA GLN A 94 -12.72 7.39 -8.60
C GLN A 94 -12.52 7.27 -7.10
N VAL A 95 -12.52 8.40 -6.39
CA VAL A 95 -12.41 8.44 -4.93
C VAL A 95 -13.54 9.30 -4.37
N MET A 96 -14.31 8.75 -3.44
CA MET A 96 -15.38 9.48 -2.78
C MET A 96 -14.83 10.49 -1.78
N ILE A 97 -15.52 11.62 -1.66
CA ILE A 97 -15.32 12.62 -0.63
C ILE A 97 -16.62 12.79 0.12
N GLN A 98 -16.55 12.82 1.45
CA GLN A 98 -17.65 13.23 2.30
C GLN A 98 -17.14 14.06 3.48
N GLY A 99 -17.86 15.13 3.80
CA GLY A 99 -17.49 16.03 4.89
C GLY A 99 -16.09 16.63 4.76
N GLY A 100 -15.57 16.80 3.54
CA GLY A 100 -14.22 17.33 3.30
C GLY A 100 -13.10 16.33 3.44
N THR A 101 -13.40 15.03 3.53
CA THR A 101 -12.40 13.98 3.74
C THR A 101 -12.51 12.91 2.66
N LEU A 102 -11.37 12.36 2.23
CA LEU A 102 -11.33 11.19 1.35
C LEU A 102 -11.90 9.98 2.09
N ILE A 103 -12.78 9.24 1.43
CA ILE A 103 -13.31 7.98 1.95
C ILE A 103 -12.30 6.86 1.68
N LEU A 104 -11.33 6.74 2.60
CA LEU A 104 -10.29 5.73 2.59
C LEU A 104 -10.35 4.92 3.89
N GLY A 105 -10.15 3.61 3.79
CA GLY A 105 -9.97 2.75 4.97
C GLY A 105 -8.71 3.11 5.75
N TYR A 106 -8.62 2.63 6.99
CA TYR A 106 -7.58 2.99 7.98
C TYR A 106 -6.14 3.12 7.41
N GLN A 107 -5.70 2.15 6.60
CA GLN A 107 -4.37 2.14 5.99
C GLN A 107 -4.44 2.09 4.46
N GLN A 108 -5.57 2.46 3.89
CA GLN A 108 -5.74 2.49 2.44
C GLN A 108 -5.12 3.77 1.88
N GLY A 109 -4.05 3.62 1.10
CA GLY A 109 -3.43 4.70 0.35
C GLY A 109 -3.79 4.66 -1.13
N ILE A 110 -3.64 5.81 -1.80
CA ILE A 110 -3.77 5.94 -3.25
C ILE A 110 -2.38 5.87 -3.86
N PHE A 111 -2.19 4.97 -4.82
CA PHE A 111 -0.89 4.74 -5.46
C PHE A 111 -0.99 4.91 -6.98
N VAL A 112 0.07 5.45 -7.55
CA VAL A 112 0.37 5.33 -8.99
C VAL A 112 1.46 4.28 -9.18
N ALA A 113 1.34 3.46 -10.22
CA ALA A 113 2.30 2.43 -10.57
C ALA A 113 2.74 2.61 -12.02
N ASP A 114 4.02 2.82 -12.28
CA ASP A 114 4.58 2.88 -13.65
C ASP A 114 5.32 1.57 -13.95
N PHE A 115 5.02 0.98 -15.09
CA PHE A 115 5.60 -0.29 -15.54
C PHE A 115 6.58 -0.14 -16.71
N ALA A 116 6.81 1.08 -17.19
CA ALA A 116 7.75 1.37 -18.27
C ALA A 116 8.67 2.55 -17.94
N GLY A 117 9.08 2.67 -16.68
CA GLY A 117 10.07 3.65 -16.27
C GLY A 117 11.50 3.27 -16.71
N PRO A 118 12.52 4.06 -16.33
CA PRO A 118 12.41 5.34 -15.62
C PRO A 118 11.82 6.42 -16.53
N SER A 119 11.07 7.35 -15.95
CA SER A 119 10.59 8.54 -16.65
C SER A 119 10.75 9.78 -15.77
N ASP A 120 11.39 10.80 -16.32
CA ASP A 120 11.65 12.05 -15.63
C ASP A 120 10.37 12.89 -15.40
N LYS A 121 9.24 12.51 -16.02
CA LYS A 121 7.98 13.21 -15.83
C LYS A 121 6.78 12.38 -16.27
N ARG A 122 5.99 11.90 -15.31
CA ARG A 122 4.63 11.40 -15.54
C ARG A 122 3.60 12.42 -15.11
N SER A 123 2.45 12.39 -15.77
CA SER A 123 1.33 13.30 -15.49
C SER A 123 0.11 12.52 -15.02
N LEU A 124 -0.56 13.05 -14.01
CA LEU A 124 -1.81 12.54 -13.48
C LEU A 124 -2.83 13.69 -13.48
N PHE A 125 -3.94 13.49 -14.17
CA PHE A 125 -5.02 14.46 -14.22
C PHE A 125 -5.94 14.22 -13.03
N ILE A 126 -6.31 15.30 -12.34
CA ILE A 126 -7.24 15.28 -11.23
C ILE A 126 -8.37 16.28 -11.48
N SER A 127 -9.60 15.82 -11.31
CA SER A 127 -10.81 16.66 -11.35
C SER A 127 -11.79 16.19 -10.30
N HIS A 128 -12.78 17.03 -9.97
CA HIS A 128 -13.83 16.69 -9.03
C HIS A 128 -15.18 17.18 -9.50
N ILE A 129 -16.23 16.56 -8.97
CA ILE A 129 -17.60 17.03 -9.01
C ILE A 129 -18.16 16.94 -7.58
N GLY A 130 -18.94 17.93 -7.15
CA GLY A 130 -19.46 17.93 -5.78
C GLY A 130 -19.81 19.31 -5.25
N THR A 131 -20.01 19.36 -3.93
CA THR A 131 -20.21 20.58 -3.14
C THR A 131 -18.90 21.05 -2.51
N THR A 132 -18.88 22.29 -2.05
CA THR A 132 -17.75 22.87 -1.31
C THR A 132 -18.13 23.14 0.14
N LEU A 133 -17.12 23.19 1.00
CA LEU A 133 -17.23 23.65 2.38
C LEU A 133 -17.62 25.13 2.38
N ALA A 134 -18.44 25.53 3.35
CA ALA A 134 -18.69 26.95 3.60
C ALA A 134 -17.44 27.62 4.17
N GLU A 135 -17.37 28.95 4.10
CA GLU A 135 -16.27 29.71 4.69
C GLU A 135 -16.15 29.42 6.20
N GLY A 136 -14.97 28.98 6.64
CA GLY A 136 -14.70 28.59 8.02
C GLY A 136 -15.24 27.21 8.45
N GLU A 137 -15.93 26.49 7.56
CA GLU A 137 -16.32 25.10 7.82
C GLU A 137 -15.09 24.20 7.76
N GLN A 138 -14.93 23.31 8.74
CA GLN A 138 -13.81 22.37 8.80
C GLN A 138 -14.22 20.99 8.28
N ALA A 139 -13.28 20.32 7.63
CA ALA A 139 -13.44 18.93 7.23
C ALA A 139 -13.66 18.04 8.46
N LYS A 140 -14.63 17.12 8.37
CA LYS A 140 -14.97 16.17 9.41
C LYS A 140 -15.15 14.78 8.79
N ILE A 141 -14.38 13.83 9.30
CA ILE A 141 -14.51 12.42 8.92
C ILE A 141 -15.94 11.94 9.23
N PRO A 142 -16.65 11.31 8.28
CA PRO A 142 -17.96 10.73 8.54
C PRO A 142 -17.91 9.74 9.71
N ALA A 143 -18.91 9.82 10.60
CA ALA A 143 -18.93 9.00 11.82
C ALA A 143 -18.84 7.49 11.53
N VAL A 144 -19.49 7.03 10.46
CA VAL A 144 -19.44 5.63 10.01
C VAL A 144 -18.02 5.23 9.61
N LEU A 145 -17.31 6.08 8.84
CA LEU A 145 -15.94 5.81 8.42
C LEU A 145 -14.98 5.82 9.62
N ALA A 146 -15.14 6.78 10.53
CA ALA A 146 -14.34 6.86 11.75
C ALA A 146 -14.52 5.60 12.62
N GLN A 147 -15.76 5.12 12.78
CA GLN A 147 -16.06 3.89 13.52
C GLN A 147 -15.45 2.66 12.83
N MET A 148 -15.60 2.53 11.52
CA MET A 148 -15.01 1.42 10.75
C MET A 148 -13.48 1.41 10.88
N ASN A 149 -12.83 2.56 10.75
CA ASN A 149 -11.37 2.66 10.85
C ASN A 149 -10.89 2.36 12.28
N ALA A 150 -11.57 2.86 13.31
CA ALA A 150 -11.23 2.57 14.70
C ALA A 150 -11.38 1.08 15.05
N GLN A 151 -12.38 0.40 14.48
CA GLN A 151 -12.55 -1.03 14.66
C GLN A 151 -11.37 -1.80 14.04
N VAL A 152 -11.00 -1.50 12.80
CA VAL A 152 -9.88 -2.15 12.10
C VAL A 152 -8.56 -1.89 12.83
N GLU A 153 -8.35 -0.67 13.33
CA GLU A 153 -7.19 -0.31 14.14
C GLU A 153 -7.10 -1.17 15.41
N ALA A 154 -8.20 -1.31 16.15
CA ALA A 154 -8.25 -2.13 17.35
C ALA A 154 -8.01 -3.62 17.06
N GLU A 155 -8.56 -4.15 15.97
CA GLU A 155 -8.34 -5.53 15.52
C GLU A 155 -6.86 -5.78 15.18
N LYS A 156 -6.22 -4.86 14.45
CA LYS A 156 -4.79 -4.95 14.11
C LYS A 156 -3.90 -4.88 15.36
N GLU A 157 -4.23 -4.01 16.30
CA GLU A 157 -3.48 -3.88 17.54
C GLU A 157 -3.60 -5.14 18.42
N ALA A 158 -4.81 -5.71 18.52
CA ALA A 158 -5.01 -6.98 19.22
C ALA A 158 -4.22 -8.14 18.57
N ALA A 159 -4.24 -8.24 17.24
CA ALA A 159 -3.45 -9.23 16.51
C ALA A 159 -1.94 -9.05 16.71
N ARG A 160 -1.45 -7.80 16.76
CA ARG A 160 -0.05 -7.48 17.03
C ARG A 160 0.37 -7.94 18.43
N LEU A 161 -0.41 -7.62 19.46
CA LEU A 161 -0.14 -8.02 20.84
C LEU A 161 -0.15 -9.55 21.00
N GLU A 162 -1.10 -10.23 20.35
CA GLU A 162 -1.15 -11.70 20.35
C GLU A 162 0.07 -12.31 19.65
N GLN A 163 0.48 -11.75 18.52
CA GLN A 163 1.69 -12.20 17.81
C GLN A 163 2.94 -12.00 18.67
N GLU A 164 3.06 -10.86 19.37
CA GLU A 164 4.16 -10.59 20.30
C GLU A 164 4.17 -11.60 21.47
N ARG A 165 3.00 -11.94 22.03
CA ARG A 165 2.84 -12.97 23.07
C ARG A 165 3.30 -14.34 22.58
N VAL A 166 2.83 -14.78 21.42
CA VAL A 166 3.21 -16.07 20.82
C VAL A 166 4.72 -16.13 20.55
N ILE A 167 5.31 -15.04 20.04
CA ILE A 167 6.76 -14.96 19.81
C ILE A 167 7.54 -15.06 21.14
N ALA A 168 7.07 -14.41 22.21
CA ALA A 168 7.70 -14.49 23.52
C ALA A 168 7.64 -15.91 24.10
N GLU A 169 6.46 -16.56 24.05
CA GLU A 169 6.29 -17.95 24.50
C GLU A 169 7.20 -18.92 23.73
N MET A 170 7.26 -18.79 22.40
CA MET A 170 8.18 -19.58 21.59
C MET A 170 9.64 -19.35 22.02
N ARG A 171 10.07 -18.10 22.21
CA ARG A 171 11.45 -17.79 22.64
C ARG A 171 11.79 -18.44 23.99
N GLU A 172 10.87 -18.45 24.94
CA GLU A 172 11.06 -19.12 26.23
C GLU A 172 11.18 -20.64 26.07
N GLU A 173 10.33 -21.25 25.25
CA GLU A 173 10.38 -22.68 24.96
C GLU A 173 11.70 -23.07 24.27
N TYR A 174 12.13 -22.30 23.27
CA TYR A 174 13.42 -22.49 22.60
C TYR A 174 14.60 -22.37 23.57
N ALA A 175 14.58 -21.38 24.48
CA ALA A 175 15.62 -21.21 25.48
C ALA A 175 15.70 -22.41 26.45
N LYS A 176 14.56 -22.91 26.92
CA LYS A 176 14.50 -24.12 27.76
C LYS A 176 15.03 -25.35 27.02
N ARG A 177 14.66 -25.52 25.76
CA ARG A 177 15.12 -26.64 24.93
C ARG A 177 16.63 -26.59 24.71
N GLN A 178 17.17 -25.41 24.45
CA GLN A 178 18.62 -25.22 24.29
C GLN A 178 19.38 -25.48 25.59
N ALA A 179 18.85 -25.02 26.73
CA ALA A 179 19.45 -25.31 28.04
C ALA A 179 19.47 -26.81 28.34
N ASN A 180 18.39 -27.53 28.03
CA ASN A 180 18.32 -28.98 28.19
C ASN A 180 19.28 -29.72 27.25
N LEU A 181 19.43 -29.27 26.00
CA LEU A 181 20.40 -29.81 25.04
C LEU A 181 21.84 -29.64 25.55
N ASN A 182 22.19 -28.43 25.97
CA ASN A 182 23.53 -28.15 26.49
C ASN A 182 23.83 -28.97 27.75
N ALA A 183 22.86 -29.11 28.67
CA ALA A 183 23.03 -29.92 29.88
C ALA A 183 23.25 -31.40 29.56
N ALA A 184 22.54 -31.94 28.56
CA ALA A 184 22.75 -33.32 28.10
C ALA A 184 24.11 -33.51 27.42
N GLU A 185 24.60 -32.51 26.67
CA GLU A 185 25.94 -32.53 26.07
C GLU A 185 27.04 -32.50 27.14
N ASP A 186 26.91 -31.65 28.16
CA ASP A 186 27.84 -31.58 29.29
C ASP A 186 27.90 -32.90 30.07
N GLU A 187 26.75 -33.55 30.28
CA GLU A 187 26.67 -34.85 30.96
C GLU A 187 27.39 -35.95 30.15
N ILE A 188 27.15 -36.03 28.84
CA ILE A 188 27.85 -36.96 27.94
C ILE A 188 29.37 -36.70 27.90
N GLU A 189 29.79 -35.44 27.92
CA GLU A 189 31.21 -35.09 27.90
C GLU A 189 31.90 -35.44 29.23
N SER A 190 31.18 -35.31 30.36
CA SER A 190 31.67 -35.70 31.68
C SER A 190 31.87 -37.21 31.82
N ASP A 191 30.94 -38.01 31.30
CA ASP A 191 31.01 -39.48 31.29
C ASP A 191 32.15 -40.02 30.41
N ARG A 192 32.52 -39.29 29.35
CA ARG A 192 33.65 -39.66 28.46
C ARG A 192 35.03 -39.38 29.07
N ARG A 193 35.12 -38.62 30.16
CA ARG A 193 36.39 -38.24 30.82
C ARG A 193 36.73 -39.16 32.02
N LEU A 194 35.86 -40.11 32.36
CA LEU A 194 36.07 -41.19 33.34
C LEU A 194 36.54 -42.48 32.65
#